data_AF-A0A963RR09-F1
#
_entry.id   AF-A0A963RR09-F1
#
_cell.length_a   1.000
_cell.length_b   1.000
_cell.length_c   1.000
_cell.angle_alpha   90.00
_cell.angle_beta   90.00
_cell.angle_gamma   90.00
#
_symmetry.space_group_name_H-M   'P 1'
#
loop_
_entity.id
_entity.type
_entity.pdbx_description
1 polymer ?
#
loop_
_entity_poly.entity_id
_entity_poly.type
_entity_poly.pdbx_seq_one_letter_code
_entity_poly.pdbx_strand_id
1 'polypeptide(L)' 'VRAISASRVGTVQRILVEGPSKKNPQELMGRTECNRIVNFDGGPNSQRLVGQMIDVVVTEALPHSLRGRVNTL' A
#
# COMPACT_ATOMS: atom_id res chain seq x y z
N VAL A 1 -18.55 1.56 -4.77
CA VAL A 1 -17.24 1.68 -4.10
C VAL A 1 -16.49 0.33 -3.96
N ARG A 2 -17.12 -0.79 -3.57
CA ARG A 2 -16.42 -2.10 -3.47
C ARG A 2 -15.81 -2.62 -4.79
N ALA A 3 -16.50 -2.43 -5.93
CA ALA A 3 -16.08 -2.97 -7.22
C ALA A 3 -14.72 -2.46 -7.74
N ILE A 4 -14.39 -1.19 -7.50
CA ILE A 4 -13.14 -0.56 -8.01
C ILE A 4 -11.91 -1.04 -7.22
N SER A 5 -12.09 -1.44 -5.96
CA SER A 5 -10.96 -1.97 -5.17
C SER A 5 -10.63 -3.40 -5.59
N ALA A 6 -11.65 -4.21 -5.88
CA ALA A 6 -11.47 -5.57 -6.36
C ALA A 6 -10.72 -5.60 -7.70
N SER A 7 -11.02 -4.68 -8.61
CA SER A 7 -10.32 -4.60 -9.91
C SER A 7 -8.85 -4.19 -9.81
N ARG A 8 -8.36 -3.75 -8.65
CA ARG A 8 -6.95 -3.40 -8.44
C ARG A 8 -6.11 -4.56 -7.91
N VAL A 9 -6.74 -5.65 -7.45
CA VAL A 9 -6.01 -6.85 -7.03
C VAL A 9 -5.22 -7.42 -8.22
N GLY A 10 -3.94 -7.72 -8.01
CA GLY A 10 -3.02 -8.20 -9.03
C GLY A 10 -2.35 -7.10 -9.86
N THR A 11 -2.71 -5.82 -9.66
CA THR A 11 -2.08 -4.70 -10.36
C THR A 11 -0.97 -4.06 -9.52
N VAL A 12 0.01 -3.45 -10.19
CA VAL A 12 1.00 -2.57 -9.55
C VAL A 12 0.34 -1.20 -9.38
N GLN A 13 0.49 -0.64 -8.19
CA GLN A 13 0.04 0.70 -7.86
C GLN A 13 1.21 1.49 -7.32
N ARG A 14 1.44 2.67 -7.89
CA ARG A 14 2.40 3.62 -7.35
C ARG A 14 1.77 4.36 -6.17
N ILE A 15 2.45 4.37 -5.03
CA ILE A 15 1.95 4.97 -3.79
C ILE A 15 2.97 5.92 -3.17
N LEU A 16 2.49 6.98 -2.54
CA LEU A 16 3.27 7.77 -1.59
C LEU A 16 3.21 7.10 -0.23
N VAL A 17 4.36 6.75 0.35
CA VAL A 17 4.42 6.18 1.70
C VAL A 17 4.30 7.30 2.74
N GLU A 18 3.28 7.22 3.59
CA GLU A 18 3.01 8.27 4.60
C GLU A 18 3.58 7.93 5.98
N GLY A 19 3.71 6.65 6.32
CA GLY A 19 4.18 6.22 7.63
C GLY A 19 3.62 4.87 8.08
N PRO A 20 3.71 4.53 9.38
CA PRO A 20 3.14 3.30 9.93
C PRO A 20 1.62 3.22 9.72
N SER A 21 1.10 2.00 9.52
CA SER A 21 -0.33 1.79 9.42
C SER A 21 -1.02 2.06 10.76
N LYS A 22 -2.16 2.74 10.71
CA LYS A 22 -2.97 3.07 11.90
C LYS A 22 -3.43 1.82 12.66
N LYS A 23 -3.66 0.71 11.95
CA LYS A 23 -4.21 -0.52 12.54
C LYS A 23 -3.11 -1.50 12.97
N ASN A 24 -1.99 -1.53 12.27
CA ASN A 24 -0.85 -2.37 12.60
C ASN A 24 0.46 -1.57 12.43
N PRO A 25 1.08 -1.07 13.52
CA PRO A 25 2.32 -0.32 13.44
C PRO A 25 3.52 -1.07 12.84
N GLN A 26 3.43 -2.40 12.67
CA GLN A 26 4.45 -3.20 11.99
C GLN A 26 4.35 -3.10 10.45
N GLU A 27 3.18 -2.70 9.92
CA GLU A 27 3.00 -2.41 8.50
C GLU A 27 3.20 -0.92 8.24
N LEU A 28 3.61 -0.56 7.02
CA LEU A 28 3.50 0.80 6.53
C LEU A 28 2.18 1.00 5.79
N MET A 29 1.77 2.27 5.68
CA MET A 29 0.72 2.69 4.77
C MET A 29 1.23 3.73 3.79
N GLY A 30 0.64 3.70 2.60
CA GLY A 30 0.73 4.76 1.64
C GLY A 30 -0.57 4.96 0.88
N ARG A 31 -0.59 5.97 0.02
CA ARG A 31 -1.75 6.32 -0.79
C ARG A 31 -1.43 6.26 -2.27
N THR A 32 -2.31 5.62 -3.03
CA THR A 32 -2.30 5.71 -4.50
C THR A 32 -2.66 7.12 -4.95
N GLU A 33 -2.43 7.44 -6.22
CA GLU A 33 -2.89 8.70 -6.85
C GLU A 33 -4.38 8.99 -6.67
N CYS A 34 -5.24 7.95 -6.67
CA CYS A 34 -6.68 8.11 -6.41
C CYS A 34 -7.04 8.19 -4.91
N ASN A 35 -6.09 8.55 -4.04
CA ASN A 35 -6.25 8.67 -2.59
C ASN A 35 -6.73 7.38 -1.87
N ARG A 36 -6.47 6.20 -2.45
CA ARG A 36 -6.78 4.90 -1.84
C ARG A 36 -5.62 4.47 -0.93
N ILE A 37 -5.93 4.06 0.29
CA ILE A 37 -4.94 3.55 1.26
C ILE A 37 -4.47 2.15 0.85
N VAL A 38 -3.17 1.93 0.89
CA VAL A 38 -2.52 0.61 0.73
C VAL A 38 -1.66 0.34 1.96
N ASN A 39 -1.96 -0.74 2.68
CA ASN A 39 -1.10 -1.23 3.75
C ASN A 39 -0.15 -2.31 3.20
N PHE A 40 1.12 -2.27 3.57
CA PHE A 40 2.10 -3.23 3.08
C PHE A 40 3.20 -3.47 4.12
N ASP A 41 3.81 -4.64 4.03
CA ASP A 41 5.04 -4.92 4.76
C ASP A 41 6.21 -4.19 4.09
N GLY A 42 6.79 -3.22 4.80
CA GLY A 42 7.93 -2.43 4.33
C GLY A 42 9.28 -3.12 4.50
N GLY A 43 9.30 -4.33 5.09
CA GLY A 43 10.52 -5.08 5.35
C GLY A 43 11.45 -4.43 6.39
N PRO A 44 12.71 -4.89 6.48
CA PRO A 44 13.69 -4.29 7.37
C PRO A 44 14.01 -2.84 6.97
N ASN A 45 14.21 -1.98 7.96
CA ASN A 45 14.49 -0.54 7.76
C ASN A 45 13.39 0.21 7.00
N SER A 46 12.13 -0.22 7.10
CA SER A 46 10.98 0.34 6.39
C SER A 46 10.81 1.86 6.54
N GLN A 47 11.24 2.45 7.65
CA GLN A 47 11.20 3.91 7.88
C GLN A 47 11.82 4.74 6.76
N ARG A 48 12.84 4.21 6.06
CA ARG A 48 13.48 4.90 4.92
C ARG A 48 12.51 5.18 3.76
N LEU A 49 11.42 4.40 3.67
CA LEU A 49 10.46 4.49 2.58
C LEU A 49 9.49 5.66 2.78
N VAL A 50 9.33 6.18 4.00
CA VAL A 50 8.42 7.28 4.30
C VAL A 50 8.80 8.52 3.49
N GLY A 51 7.80 9.13 2.85
CA GLY A 51 7.97 10.26 1.93
C GLY A 51 8.38 9.87 0.51
N GLN A 52 8.61 8.59 0.21
CA GLN A 52 8.96 8.13 -1.12
C GLN A 52 7.74 7.63 -1.91
N MET A 53 7.83 7.77 -3.23
CA MET A 53 6.92 7.11 -4.17
C MET A 53 7.46 5.72 -4.49
N ILE A 54 6.71 4.66 -4.16
CA ILE A 54 7.12 3.28 -4.42
C ILE A 54 6.03 2.52 -5.20
N ASP A 55 6.45 1.46 -5.88
CA ASP A 55 5.54 0.54 -6.54
C ASP A 55 5.18 -0.62 -5.61
N VAL A 56 3.88 -0.86 -5.47
CA VAL A 56 3.33 -1.93 -4.63
C VAL A 56 2.39 -2.78 -5.46
N VAL A 57 2.59 -4.11 -5.41
CA VAL A 57 1.63 -5.06 -5.97
C VAL A 57 0.48 -5.20 -4.98
N VAL A 58 -0.74 -4.90 -5.42
CA VAL A 58 -1.94 -5.09 -4.59
C VAL A 58 -2.30 -6.56 -4.55
N THR A 59 -2.30 -7.15 -3.35
CA THR A 59 -2.58 -8.56 -3.12
C THR A 59 -4.02 -8.80 -2.65
N GLU A 60 -4.66 -7.82 -2.02
CA GLU A 60 -6.01 -7.97 -1.47
C GLU A 60 -6.75 -6.63 -1.41
N ALA A 61 -8.06 -6.67 -1.63
CA ALA A 61 -8.95 -5.53 -1.44
C ALA A 61 -9.77 -5.68 -0.15
N LEU A 62 -9.51 -4.82 0.83
CA LEU A 62 -10.24 -4.75 2.10
C LEU A 62 -11.38 -3.71 2.02
N PRO A 63 -12.35 -3.73 2.95
CA PRO A 63 -13.50 -2.82 2.91
C PRO A 63 -13.13 -1.33 2.77
N HIS A 64 -12.03 -0.91 3.41
CA HIS A 64 -11.60 0.50 3.43
C HIS A 64 -10.16 0.73 2.99
N SER A 65 -9.43 -0.31 2.59
CA SER A 65 -8.04 -0.19 2.14
C SER A 65 -7.70 -1.30 1.14
N LEU A 66 -6.50 -1.23 0.58
CA LEU A 66 -5.87 -2.34 -0.10
C LEU A 66 -4.76 -2.88 0.80
N ARG A 67 -4.39 -4.13 0.58
CA ARG A 67 -3.15 -4.71 1.09
C ARG A 67 -2.25 -5.05 -0.09
N GLY A 68 -0.96 -4.87 0.09
CA GLY A 68 0.01 -5.16 -0.96
C GLY A 68 1.38 -5.53 -0.43
N ARG A 69 2.29 -5.78 -1.37
CA ARG A 69 3.69 -6.06 -1.13
C ARG A 69 4.55 -5.13 -1.98
N VAL A 70 5.69 -4.70 -1.45
CA VAL A 70 6.67 -3.90 -2.21
C VAL A 70 7.08 -4.66 -3.48
N ASN A 71 7.00 -3.99 -4.62
CA ASN A 71 7.48 -4.54 -5.88
C ASN A 71 8.99 -4.26 -5.98
N THR A 72 9.81 -5.22 -5.55
CA THR A 72 11.26 -5.22 -5.80
C THR A 72 11.51 -5.81 -7.17
N LEU A 73 11.50 -4.96 -8.20
CA LEU A 73 12.12 -5.26 -9.50
C LEU A 73 13.56 -4.77 -9.50
#